data_AF-Q964V7-F1
#
_entry.id   AF-Q964V7-F1
#
_cell.length_a   1.000
_cell.length_b   1.000
_cell.length_c   1.000
_cell.angle_alpha   90.00
_cell.angle_beta   90.00
_cell.angle_gamma   90.00
#
_symmetry.space_group_name_H-M   'P 1'
#
loop_
_entity.id
_entity.type
_entity.pdbx_description
1 polymer ?
#
loop_
_entity_poly.entity_id
_entity_poly.type
_entity_poly.pdbx_seq_one_letter_code
_entity_poly.pdbx_strand_id
1 'polypeptide(L)'
;RCWGRDTFIAFNGILISSKRYLEAKQEILGVARLMRHGLIPNLIDSGNRPRYNARDATWFFLNAALDYCVNIPNGYQILNEDIELRFTLNLEEDLSKFKEAFEWLKIKFDYTQSERKDLKNIRILKFSDIIQYIMVKHVVGIKFREENAGVQLDEQMTDLGFNIEVNWDPSNGLIFGGNIHNCGTWMDKMGSSVKANNKGIPSSPRDGADIEIIALLYSCINHLIT
;
A
#
# COMPACT_ATOMS: atom_id res chain seq x y z
N ARG A 1 4.71 10.44 15.31
CA ARG A 1 4.07 10.40 13.97
C ARG A 1 5.08 9.80 13.02
N CYS A 2 4.69 8.81 12.22
CA CYS A 2 5.54 8.16 11.24
C CYS A 2 4.91 8.28 9.85
N TRP A 3 5.76 8.31 8.83
CA TRP A 3 5.36 8.38 7.44
C TRP A 3 5.86 7.12 6.73
N GLY A 4 4.96 6.31 6.17
CA GLY A 4 5.31 5.03 5.54
C GLY A 4 6.34 5.21 4.44
N ARG A 5 6.18 6.25 3.59
CA ARG A 5 7.14 6.61 2.55
C ARG A 5 8.54 6.82 3.13
N ASP A 6 8.70 7.77 4.04
CA ASP A 6 9.99 8.13 4.64
C ASP A 6 10.64 6.95 5.36
N THR A 7 9.83 6.20 6.12
CA THR A 7 10.30 5.00 6.84
C THR A 7 10.95 4.02 5.87
N PHE A 8 10.29 3.67 4.76
CA PHE A 8 10.79 2.64 3.86
C PHE A 8 11.83 3.12 2.84
N ILE A 9 11.91 4.42 2.57
CA ILE A 9 13.09 5.01 1.90
C ILE A 9 14.33 4.90 2.80
N ALA A 10 14.20 5.23 4.09
CA ALA A 10 15.33 5.23 5.02
C ALA A 10 15.69 3.84 5.59
N PHE A 11 14.82 2.85 5.42
CA PHE A 11 14.87 1.55 6.08
C PHE A 11 16.22 0.83 5.91
N ASN A 12 16.71 0.71 4.68
CA ASN A 12 17.98 0.03 4.41
C ASN A 12 19.18 0.77 5.00
N GLY A 13 19.18 2.10 4.91
CA GLY A 13 20.27 2.93 5.43
C GLY A 13 20.33 2.94 6.96
N ILE A 14 19.18 2.97 7.63
CA ILE A 14 19.12 3.12 9.09
C ILE A 14 19.08 1.77 9.80
N LEU A 15 18.27 0.81 9.35
CA LEU A 15 18.05 -0.44 10.08
C LEU A 15 18.93 -1.58 9.55
N ILE A 16 18.94 -1.80 8.24
CA ILE A 16 19.70 -2.90 7.64
C ILE A 16 21.21 -2.67 7.77
N SER A 17 21.70 -1.50 7.34
CA SER A 17 23.14 -1.18 7.36
C SER A 17 23.74 -1.15 8.77
N SER A 18 22.92 -0.86 9.79
CA SER A 18 23.32 -0.88 11.20
C SER A 18 23.08 -2.22 11.91
N LYS A 19 22.66 -3.25 11.16
CA LYS A 19 22.38 -4.61 11.67
C LYS A 19 21.24 -4.70 12.68
N ARG A 20 20.31 -3.74 12.66
CA ARG A 20 19.11 -3.69 13.52
C ARG A 20 17.98 -4.53 12.91
N TYR A 21 18.24 -5.81 12.69
CA TYR A 21 17.34 -6.70 11.94
C TYR A 21 16.04 -7.01 12.68
N LEU A 22 16.10 -7.07 14.02
CA LEU A 22 14.89 -7.31 14.81
C LEU A 22 13.92 -6.12 14.68
N GLU A 23 14.43 -4.89 14.78
CA GLU A 23 13.62 -3.69 14.58
C GLU A 23 13.15 -3.55 13.13
N ALA A 24 13.99 -3.91 12.16
CA ALA A 24 13.62 -3.99 10.75
C ALA A 24 12.40 -4.90 10.54
N LYS A 25 12.43 -6.12 11.11
CA LYS A 25 11.30 -7.06 11.08
C LYS A 25 10.06 -6.46 11.74
N GLN A 26 10.21 -5.87 12.92
CA GLN A 26 9.08 -5.28 13.66
C GLN A 26 8.42 -4.13 12.88
N GLU A 27 9.20 -3.30 12.21
CA GLU A 27 8.68 -2.19 11.41
C GLU A 27 7.93 -2.70 10.17
N ILE A 28 8.47 -3.70 9.46
CA ILE A 28 7.78 -4.33 8.33
C ILE A 28 6.44 -4.91 8.78
N LEU A 29 6.44 -5.76 9.81
CA LEU A 29 5.22 -6.39 10.31
C LEU A 29 4.24 -5.36 10.85
N GLY A 30 4.72 -4.35 11.58
CA GLY A 30 3.90 -3.27 12.14
C GLY A 30 3.17 -2.47 11.06
N VAL A 31 3.85 -2.12 9.97
CA VAL A 31 3.22 -1.39 8.86
C VAL A 31 2.35 -2.29 7.99
N ALA A 32 2.72 -3.56 7.79
CA ALA A 32 1.91 -4.53 7.05
C ALA A 32 0.49 -4.70 7.63
N ARG A 33 0.34 -4.60 8.97
CA ARG A 33 -0.97 -4.60 9.66
C ARG A 33 -1.90 -3.47 9.19
N LEU A 34 -1.33 -2.40 8.65
CA LEU A 34 -2.05 -1.22 8.17
C LEU A 34 -2.36 -1.30 6.67
N MET A 35 -2.14 -2.43 6.00
CA MET A 35 -2.57 -2.58 4.62
C MET A 35 -4.09 -2.41 4.51
N ARG A 36 -4.53 -1.55 3.59
CA ARG A 36 -5.94 -1.36 3.24
C ARG A 36 -6.08 -0.96 1.79
N HIS A 37 -7.12 -1.42 1.11
CA HIS A 37 -7.36 -1.19 -0.33
C HIS A 37 -6.25 -1.72 -1.25
N GLY A 38 -5.32 -2.52 -0.75
CA GLY A 38 -4.10 -2.90 -1.46
C GLY A 38 -2.98 -1.85 -1.39
N LEU A 39 -3.07 -0.89 -0.46
CA LEU A 39 -2.08 0.17 -0.26
C LEU A 39 -1.54 0.18 1.18
N ILE A 40 -0.35 0.76 1.33
CA ILE A 40 0.26 1.15 2.60
C ILE A 40 0.02 2.66 2.81
N PRO A 41 -0.35 3.10 4.03
CA PRO A 41 -0.63 4.50 4.27
C PRO A 41 0.63 5.37 4.24
N ASN A 42 0.45 6.65 3.92
CA ASN A 42 1.49 7.65 4.08
C ASN A 42 1.62 8.02 5.56
N LEU A 43 0.64 8.76 6.09
CA LEU A 43 0.60 9.07 7.52
C LEU A 43 0.12 7.83 8.28
N ILE A 44 0.90 7.35 9.24
CA ILE A 44 0.54 6.16 10.03
C ILE A 44 -0.30 6.50 11.28
N ASP A 45 -0.03 7.65 11.93
CA ASP A 45 -0.69 8.09 13.18
C ASP A 45 -0.82 6.98 14.25
N SER A 46 0.27 6.27 14.51
CA SER A 46 0.34 5.10 15.42
C SER A 46 -0.68 3.98 15.08
N GLY A 47 -1.16 3.91 13.84
CA GLY A 47 -2.15 2.95 13.38
C GLY A 47 -3.60 3.28 13.77
N ASN A 48 -3.86 4.45 14.37
CA ASN A 48 -5.20 4.83 14.80
C ASN A 48 -6.02 5.42 13.65
N ARG A 49 -5.45 6.39 12.94
CA ARG A 49 -6.08 7.07 11.80
C ARG A 49 -5.08 7.26 10.66
N PRO A 50 -4.58 6.16 10.08
CA PRO A 50 -3.67 6.24 8.95
C PRO A 50 -4.36 6.84 7.72
N ARG A 51 -3.60 7.57 6.89
CA ARG A 51 -4.09 8.22 5.67
C ARG A 51 -3.52 7.55 4.42
N TYR A 52 -4.40 7.14 3.52
CA TYR A 52 -4.06 6.40 2.29
C TYR A 52 -4.06 7.33 1.07
N ASN A 53 -3.30 8.42 1.17
CA ASN A 53 -3.16 9.42 0.10
C ASN A 53 -1.83 9.27 -0.68
N ALA A 54 -1.03 8.25 -0.40
CA ALA A 54 0.20 7.93 -1.13
C ALA A 54 0.02 6.66 -1.97
N ARG A 55 0.45 6.75 -3.23
CA ARG A 55 0.58 5.61 -4.15
C ARG A 55 1.98 4.99 -4.07
N ASP A 56 2.99 5.80 -3.80
CA ASP A 56 4.40 5.39 -3.77
C ASP A 56 4.82 4.65 -2.49
N ALA A 57 4.22 4.97 -1.34
CA ALA A 57 4.54 4.36 -0.04
C ALA A 57 4.48 2.83 -0.07
N THR A 58 3.49 2.26 -0.77
CA THR A 58 3.34 0.81 -0.96
C THR A 58 4.56 0.17 -1.63
N TRP A 59 5.12 0.83 -2.64
CA TRP A 59 6.21 0.29 -3.44
C TRP A 59 7.56 0.40 -2.74
N PHE A 60 7.78 1.49 -2.00
CA PHE A 60 8.93 1.58 -1.09
C PHE A 60 8.86 0.52 0.01
N PHE A 61 7.68 0.33 0.60
CA PHE A 61 7.45 -0.73 1.59
C PHE A 61 7.78 -2.12 1.05
N LEU A 62 7.21 -2.49 -0.12
CA LEU A 62 7.44 -3.81 -0.69
C LEU A 62 8.91 -4.03 -1.04
N ASN A 63 9.61 -3.03 -1.61
CA ASN A 63 11.04 -3.17 -1.90
C ASN A 63 11.85 -3.37 -0.62
N ALA A 64 11.64 -2.56 0.41
CA ALA A 64 12.35 -2.72 1.68
C ALA A 64 12.07 -4.07 2.35
N ALA A 65 10.84 -4.56 2.28
CA ALA A 65 10.48 -5.86 2.83
C ALA A 65 11.09 -7.03 2.06
N LEU A 66 11.11 -6.96 0.72
CA LEU A 66 11.74 -7.99 -0.11
C LEU A 66 13.27 -7.94 0.01
N ASP A 67 13.87 -6.76 0.12
CA ASP A 67 15.30 -6.60 0.45
C ASP A 67 15.64 -7.24 1.78
N TYR A 68 14.78 -7.08 2.80
CA TYR A 68 14.94 -7.77 4.08
C TYR A 68 14.93 -9.30 3.89
N CYS A 69 13.98 -9.83 3.10
CA CYS A 69 13.88 -11.28 2.85
C CYS A 69 15.17 -11.84 2.23
N VAL A 70 15.71 -11.16 1.22
CA VAL A 70 16.86 -11.62 0.42
C VAL A 70 18.17 -11.45 1.17
N ASN A 71 18.38 -10.29 1.82
CA ASN A 71 19.71 -9.90 2.29
C ASN A 71 19.97 -10.25 3.77
N ILE A 72 18.93 -10.60 4.53
CA ILE A 72 19.07 -10.91 5.97
C ILE A 72 19.11 -12.43 6.18
N PRO A 73 19.99 -12.95 7.06
CA PRO A 73 20.00 -14.36 7.42
C PRO A 73 18.62 -14.83 7.90
N ASN A 74 18.09 -15.88 7.26
CA ASN A 74 16.72 -16.39 7.49
C ASN A 74 15.62 -15.34 7.24
N GLY A 75 15.87 -14.29 6.45
CA GLY A 75 14.96 -13.19 6.19
C GLY A 75 13.59 -13.66 5.67
N TYR A 76 13.58 -14.63 4.76
CA TYR A 76 12.35 -15.23 4.20
C TYR A 76 11.38 -15.81 5.23
N GLN A 77 11.81 -16.12 6.46
CA GLN A 77 10.89 -16.58 7.50
C GLN A 77 9.78 -15.56 7.81
N ILE A 78 10.06 -14.26 7.60
CA ILE A 78 9.07 -13.19 7.80
C ILE A 78 7.80 -13.39 6.93
N LEU A 79 7.92 -14.04 5.78
CA LEU A 79 6.79 -14.29 4.86
C LEU A 79 5.71 -15.21 5.45
N ASN A 80 6.08 -16.01 6.46
CA ASN A 80 5.20 -16.94 7.15
C ASN A 80 4.59 -16.36 8.44
N GLU A 81 4.95 -15.14 8.82
CA GLU A 81 4.40 -14.49 10.01
C GLU A 81 2.92 -14.19 9.80
N ASP A 82 2.11 -14.58 10.79
CA ASP A 82 0.69 -14.24 10.84
C ASP A 82 0.54 -12.78 11.31
N ILE A 83 -0.18 -12.00 10.53
CA ILE A 83 -0.38 -10.57 10.73
C ILE A 83 -1.85 -10.32 10.98
N GLU A 84 -2.16 -9.83 12.17
CA GLU A 84 -3.49 -9.33 12.50
C GLU A 84 -3.67 -7.90 11.94
N LEU A 85 -4.45 -7.81 10.87
CA LEU A 85 -4.81 -6.57 10.19
C LEU A 85 -5.59 -5.64 11.12
N ARG A 86 -5.22 -4.36 11.08
CA ARG A 86 -5.92 -3.29 11.79
C ARG A 86 -7.32 -3.05 11.22
N PHE A 87 -7.45 -3.16 9.90
CA PHE A 87 -8.67 -2.99 9.13
C PHE A 87 -9.06 -4.35 8.54
N THR A 88 -10.33 -4.72 8.63
CA THR A 88 -10.80 -5.98 8.07
C THR A 88 -10.75 -5.95 6.54
N LEU A 89 -10.45 -7.10 5.96
CA LEU A 89 -10.49 -7.33 4.53
C LEU A 89 -11.82 -8.02 4.16
N ASN A 90 -12.50 -7.45 3.16
CA ASN A 90 -13.75 -7.98 2.60
C ASN A 90 -13.46 -8.68 1.28
N LEU A 91 -13.12 -9.97 1.37
CA LEU A 91 -12.83 -10.82 0.23
C LEU A 91 -14.09 -11.16 -0.58
N GLU A 92 -15.27 -11.18 0.03
CA GLU A 92 -16.53 -11.40 -0.71
C GLU A 92 -16.76 -10.32 -1.76
N GLU A 93 -16.50 -9.05 -1.42
CA GLU A 93 -16.58 -7.95 -2.37
C GLU A 93 -15.55 -8.12 -3.50
N ASP A 94 -14.30 -8.45 -3.17
CA ASP A 94 -13.25 -8.68 -4.15
C ASP A 94 -13.56 -9.86 -5.08
N LEU A 95 -14.03 -10.99 -4.54
CA LEU A 95 -14.46 -12.17 -5.31
C LEU A 95 -15.67 -11.89 -6.20
N SER A 96 -16.58 -11.02 -5.78
CA SER A 96 -17.76 -10.65 -6.58
C SER A 96 -17.38 -9.87 -7.84
N LYS A 97 -16.28 -9.11 -7.79
CA LYS A 97 -15.80 -8.27 -8.90
C LYS A 97 -14.75 -8.99 -9.75
N PHE A 98 -13.84 -9.72 -9.12
CA PHE A 98 -12.65 -10.30 -9.75
C PHE A 98 -12.38 -11.72 -9.25
N LYS A 99 -13.35 -12.62 -9.41
CA LYS A 99 -13.32 -13.99 -8.85
C LYS A 99 -11.98 -14.71 -9.06
N GLU A 100 -11.52 -14.80 -10.30
CA GLU A 100 -10.30 -15.55 -10.67
C GLU A 100 -9.04 -14.99 -9.99
N ALA A 101 -8.99 -13.68 -9.77
CA ALA A 101 -7.84 -13.01 -9.18
C ALA A 101 -7.67 -13.30 -7.68
N PHE A 102 -8.75 -13.68 -6.98
CA PHE A 102 -8.78 -13.85 -5.53
C PHE A 102 -9.13 -15.27 -5.07
N GLU A 103 -9.40 -16.20 -5.99
CA GLU A 103 -9.77 -17.58 -5.67
C GLU A 103 -8.70 -18.31 -4.85
N TRP A 104 -7.41 -18.00 -5.07
CA TRP A 104 -6.30 -18.52 -4.28
C TRP A 104 -6.45 -18.24 -2.78
N LEU A 105 -6.94 -17.05 -2.42
CA LEU A 105 -7.11 -16.65 -1.03
C LEU A 105 -8.34 -17.32 -0.43
N LYS A 106 -9.42 -17.45 -1.22
CA LYS A 106 -10.60 -18.22 -0.84
C LYS A 106 -10.24 -19.68 -0.52
N ILE A 107 -9.47 -20.35 -1.38
CA ILE A 107 -9.04 -21.74 -1.18
C ILE A 107 -8.26 -21.90 0.12
N LYS A 108 -7.38 -20.94 0.47
CA LYS A 108 -6.65 -20.95 1.74
C LYS A 108 -7.58 -20.89 2.95
N PHE A 109 -8.62 -20.05 2.89
CA PHE A 109 -9.63 -19.99 3.95
C PHE A 109 -10.53 -21.23 3.97
N ASP A 110 -10.85 -21.81 2.81
CA ASP A 110 -11.66 -23.02 2.66
C ASP A 110 -10.95 -24.30 3.16
N TYR A 111 -9.62 -24.40 3.03
CA TYR A 111 -8.85 -25.57 3.50
C TYR A 111 -8.73 -25.66 5.03
N THR A 112 -9.01 -24.57 5.76
CA THR A 112 -9.01 -24.57 7.23
C THR A 112 -10.37 -25.03 7.77
N GLN A 113 -10.50 -26.33 8.05
CA GLN A 113 -11.73 -27.04 8.44
C GLN A 113 -12.40 -26.58 9.76
N SER A 114 -13.03 -25.41 9.81
CA SER A 114 -14.15 -25.19 10.76
C SER A 114 -14.99 -23.99 10.34
N GLU A 115 -16.28 -24.24 10.12
CA GLU A 115 -17.41 -23.29 10.16
C GLU A 115 -17.30 -22.07 9.25
N ARG A 116 -18.15 -22.01 8.20
CA ARG A 116 -18.36 -20.87 7.26
C ARG A 116 -17.58 -19.60 7.66
N LYS A 117 -16.32 -19.49 7.24
CA LYS A 117 -15.48 -18.37 7.66
C LYS A 117 -15.94 -17.09 6.97
N ASP A 118 -16.09 -16.06 7.79
CA ASP A 118 -16.54 -14.73 7.40
C ASP A 118 -15.55 -14.08 6.42
N LEU A 119 -15.83 -14.23 5.12
CA LEU A 119 -15.07 -13.61 4.04
C LEU A 119 -15.25 -12.08 3.99
N LYS A 120 -16.14 -11.50 4.81
CA LYS A 120 -16.33 -10.04 4.90
C LYS A 120 -15.40 -9.40 5.92
N ASN A 121 -14.93 -10.17 6.91
CA ASN A 121 -14.16 -9.66 8.04
C ASN A 121 -12.86 -10.44 8.29
N ILE A 122 -12.08 -10.68 7.24
CA ILE A 122 -10.76 -11.31 7.40
C ILE A 122 -9.85 -10.38 8.20
N ARG A 123 -9.28 -10.90 9.29
CA ARG A 123 -8.37 -10.17 10.18
C ARG A 123 -6.96 -10.70 10.23
N ILE A 124 -6.72 -11.96 9.87
CA ILE A 124 -5.39 -12.56 9.96
C ILE A 124 -4.98 -13.05 8.58
N LEU A 125 -3.81 -12.62 8.14
CA LEU A 125 -3.17 -13.06 6.90
C LEU A 125 -1.70 -13.31 7.16
N LYS A 126 -1.10 -14.25 6.41
CA LYS A 126 0.35 -14.32 6.37
C LYS A 126 0.91 -13.09 5.66
N PHE A 127 2.15 -12.71 5.98
CA PHE A 127 2.77 -11.60 5.28
C PHE A 127 2.87 -11.84 3.75
N SER A 128 3.17 -13.07 3.34
CA SER A 128 3.11 -13.46 1.92
C SER A 128 1.74 -13.23 1.27
N ASP A 129 0.65 -13.47 2.00
CA ASP A 129 -0.71 -13.24 1.50
C ASP A 129 -1.01 -11.74 1.34
N ILE A 130 -0.47 -10.90 2.25
CA ILE A 130 -0.59 -9.44 2.14
C ILE A 130 0.15 -8.93 0.90
N ILE A 131 1.38 -9.41 0.65
CA ILE A 131 2.16 -9.04 -0.55
C ILE A 131 1.38 -9.43 -1.81
N GLN A 132 0.92 -10.69 -1.89
CA GLN A 132 0.14 -11.16 -3.04
C GLN A 132 -1.15 -10.35 -3.22
N TYR A 133 -1.86 -10.04 -2.13
CA TYR A 133 -3.07 -9.23 -2.18
C TYR A 133 -2.79 -7.82 -2.73
N ILE A 134 -1.71 -7.16 -2.28
CA ILE A 134 -1.30 -5.85 -2.81
C ILE A 134 -1.05 -5.94 -4.33
N MET A 135 -0.30 -6.94 -4.78
CA MET A 135 0.00 -7.13 -6.21
C MET A 135 -1.28 -7.34 -7.03
N VAL A 136 -2.17 -8.23 -6.57
CA VAL A 136 -3.44 -8.48 -7.25
C VAL A 136 -4.32 -7.24 -7.30
N LYS A 137 -4.42 -6.48 -6.20
CA LYS A 137 -5.23 -5.24 -6.15
C LYS A 137 -4.77 -4.20 -7.16
N HIS A 138 -3.47 -4.06 -7.39
CA HIS A 138 -2.96 -3.14 -8.41
C HIS A 138 -3.28 -3.60 -9.83
N VAL A 139 -3.33 -4.91 -10.09
CA VAL A 139 -3.71 -5.48 -11.39
C VAL A 139 -5.20 -5.31 -11.66
N VAL A 140 -6.06 -5.63 -10.69
CA VAL A 140 -7.53 -5.53 -10.87
C VAL A 140 -8.05 -4.08 -10.76
N GLY A 141 -7.21 -3.17 -10.28
CA GLY A 141 -7.53 -1.76 -10.08
C GLY A 141 -7.96 -1.44 -8.65
N ILE A 142 -7.56 -0.26 -8.21
CA ILE A 142 -7.88 0.32 -6.90
C ILE A 142 -8.65 1.61 -7.16
N LYS A 143 -9.84 1.73 -6.59
CA LYS A 143 -10.65 2.94 -6.67
C LYS A 143 -11.43 3.14 -5.37
N PHE A 144 -11.17 4.24 -4.69
CA PHE A 144 -11.88 4.59 -3.46
C PHE A 144 -11.83 6.10 -3.22
N ARG A 145 -12.66 6.57 -2.30
CA ARG A 145 -12.59 7.92 -1.75
C ARG A 145 -12.00 7.84 -0.36
N GLU A 146 -11.04 8.71 -0.02
CA GLU A 146 -10.43 8.75 1.30
C GLU A 146 -11.50 8.80 2.40
N GLU A 147 -11.31 7.98 3.43
CA GLU A 147 -12.24 7.91 4.55
C GLU A 147 -12.22 9.23 5.32
N ASN A 148 -13.40 9.77 5.65
CA ASN A 148 -13.56 11.10 6.26
C ASN A 148 -13.11 12.27 5.36
N ALA A 149 -13.12 12.10 4.04
CA ALA A 149 -12.85 13.17 3.07
C ALA A 149 -13.60 14.47 3.39
N GLY A 150 -12.86 15.57 3.39
CA GLY A 150 -13.37 16.90 3.73
C GLY A 150 -12.32 17.74 4.44
N VAL A 151 -12.69 18.99 4.75
CA VAL A 151 -11.77 20.00 5.31
C VAL A 151 -11.12 19.61 6.64
N GLN A 152 -11.73 18.68 7.39
CA GLN A 152 -11.15 18.18 8.65
C GLN A 152 -9.99 17.21 8.42
N LEU A 153 -10.00 16.49 7.29
CA LEU A 153 -8.92 15.60 6.89
C LEU A 153 -7.81 16.36 6.17
N ASP A 154 -8.20 17.27 5.27
CA ASP A 154 -7.28 18.12 4.51
C ASP A 154 -7.98 19.45 4.18
N GLU A 155 -7.54 20.53 4.83
CA GLU A 155 -8.14 21.87 4.68
C GLU A 155 -7.75 22.58 3.37
N GLN A 156 -6.83 22.01 2.61
CA GLN A 156 -6.31 22.59 1.36
C GLN A 156 -6.85 21.86 0.14
N MET A 157 -6.93 20.53 0.19
CA MET A 157 -7.37 19.67 -0.91
C MET A 157 -8.81 19.96 -1.37
N THR A 158 -9.03 19.90 -2.68
CA THR A 158 -10.37 20.00 -3.27
C THR A 158 -11.14 18.68 -3.15
N ASP A 159 -12.46 18.71 -3.34
CA ASP A 159 -13.32 17.52 -3.21
C ASP A 159 -12.86 16.33 -4.09
N LEU A 160 -12.40 16.64 -5.31
CA LEU A 160 -11.91 15.64 -6.27
C LEU A 160 -10.58 15.01 -5.86
N GLY A 161 -9.75 15.74 -5.09
CA GLY A 161 -8.44 15.27 -4.66
C GLY A 161 -8.51 14.08 -3.71
N PHE A 162 -9.61 13.92 -2.98
CA PHE A 162 -9.84 12.79 -2.07
C PHE A 162 -10.17 11.47 -2.79
N ASN A 163 -10.38 11.50 -4.11
CA ASN A 163 -10.64 10.30 -4.89
C ASN A 163 -9.30 9.71 -5.34
N ILE A 164 -9.02 8.46 -4.93
CA ILE A 164 -7.80 7.72 -5.23
C ILE A 164 -8.13 6.65 -6.26
N GLU A 165 -7.32 6.61 -7.32
CA GLU A 165 -7.44 5.61 -8.37
C GLU A 165 -6.06 5.11 -8.79
N VAL A 166 -5.94 3.81 -9.00
CA VAL A 166 -4.77 3.12 -9.54
C VAL A 166 -5.26 2.04 -10.50
N ASN A 167 -4.72 2.03 -11.72
CA ASN A 167 -5.12 1.13 -12.80
C ASN A 167 -3.88 0.52 -13.44
N TRP A 168 -4.01 -0.72 -13.91
CA TRP A 168 -2.97 -1.39 -14.68
C TRP A 168 -3.34 -1.39 -16.16
N ASP A 169 -2.36 -1.10 -17.01
CA ASP A 169 -2.50 -1.19 -18.47
C ASP A 169 -1.87 -2.51 -18.98
N PRO A 170 -2.69 -3.49 -19.41
CA PRO A 170 -2.18 -4.77 -19.88
C PRO A 170 -1.36 -4.69 -21.17
N SER A 171 -1.47 -3.59 -21.94
CA SER A 171 -0.77 -3.45 -23.22
C SER A 171 0.73 -3.14 -23.06
N ASN A 172 1.12 -2.54 -21.94
CA ASN A 172 2.50 -2.16 -21.63
C ASN A 172 2.98 -2.64 -20.25
N GLY A 173 2.09 -3.19 -19.42
CA GLY A 173 2.41 -3.71 -18.10
C GLY A 173 2.55 -2.64 -17.01
N LEU A 174 2.31 -1.37 -17.31
CA LEU A 174 2.54 -0.25 -16.41
C LEU A 174 1.33 0.01 -15.51
N ILE A 175 1.60 0.55 -14.32
CA ILE A 175 0.59 1.04 -13.39
C ILE A 175 0.47 2.56 -13.52
N PHE A 176 -0.76 3.02 -13.70
CA PHE A 176 -1.14 4.42 -13.74
C PHE A 176 -1.97 4.75 -12.50
N GLY A 177 -1.90 5.97 -11.99
CA GLY A 177 -2.81 6.37 -10.92
C GLY A 177 -2.76 7.83 -10.57
N GLY A 178 -3.61 8.24 -9.63
CA GLY A 178 -3.77 9.62 -9.23
C GLY A 178 -4.69 10.41 -10.17
N ASN A 179 -4.76 11.71 -9.93
CA ASN A 179 -5.42 12.68 -10.80
C ASN A 179 -4.79 14.06 -10.58
N ILE A 180 -5.13 15.02 -11.44
CA ILE A 180 -4.61 16.39 -11.39
C ILE A 180 -4.91 17.14 -10.07
N HIS A 181 -5.81 16.63 -9.23
CA HIS A 181 -6.22 17.23 -7.97
C HIS A 181 -5.58 16.58 -6.73
N ASN A 182 -4.72 15.57 -6.90
CA ASN A 182 -4.09 14.87 -5.79
C ASN A 182 -2.56 14.78 -5.87
N CYS A 183 -1.99 14.29 -4.78
CA CYS A 183 -0.55 14.30 -4.51
C CYS A 183 -0.08 12.90 -4.10
N GLY A 184 -0.24 11.92 -5.01
CA GLY A 184 0.02 10.51 -4.71
C GLY A 184 1.49 10.10 -4.62
N THR A 185 2.45 10.97 -4.96
CA THR A 185 3.89 10.69 -4.93
C THR A 185 4.58 11.55 -3.88
N TRP A 186 5.87 11.34 -3.63
CA TRP A 186 6.67 12.11 -2.67
C TRP A 186 6.74 13.61 -2.98
N MET A 187 6.50 14.02 -4.22
CA MET A 187 6.37 15.43 -4.60
C MET A 187 4.94 15.93 -4.28
N ASP A 188 4.56 15.91 -3.00
CA ASP A 188 3.15 15.99 -2.56
C ASP A 188 2.66 17.39 -2.15
N LYS A 189 3.30 18.46 -2.62
CA LYS A 189 2.91 19.81 -2.17
C LYS A 189 1.53 20.24 -2.70
N MET A 190 0.51 20.12 -1.86
CA MET A 190 -0.80 20.75 -2.07
C MET A 190 -0.69 22.27 -1.83
N GLY A 191 -1.10 23.06 -2.82
CA GLY A 191 -1.12 24.52 -2.74
C GLY A 191 -2.11 24.99 -1.68
N SER A 192 -1.75 26.07 -0.97
CA SER A 192 -2.48 26.51 0.23
C SER A 192 -2.70 28.03 0.31
N SER A 193 -2.24 28.81 -0.68
CA SER A 193 -2.32 30.26 -0.66
C SER A 193 -3.52 30.76 -1.45
N VAL A 194 -4.49 31.35 -0.74
CA VAL A 194 -5.62 32.06 -1.35
C VAL A 194 -5.12 33.31 -2.09
N LYS A 195 -4.16 34.06 -1.50
CA LYS A 195 -3.61 35.28 -2.09
C LYS A 195 -2.88 35.02 -3.41
N ALA A 196 -2.18 33.89 -3.51
CA ALA A 196 -1.49 33.48 -4.73
C ALA A 196 -2.39 32.68 -5.69
N ASN A 197 -3.68 32.54 -5.39
CA ASN A 197 -4.66 31.79 -6.16
C ASN A 197 -4.24 30.34 -6.46
N ASN A 198 -3.61 29.66 -5.50
CA ASN A 198 -3.15 28.27 -5.64
C ASN A 198 -3.69 27.30 -4.58
N LYS A 199 -4.58 27.76 -3.69
CA LYS A 199 -5.18 26.89 -2.68
C LYS A 199 -5.94 25.73 -3.35
N GLY A 200 -5.61 24.50 -2.97
CA GLY A 200 -6.20 23.27 -3.51
C GLY A 200 -5.67 22.83 -4.87
N ILE A 201 -4.65 23.51 -5.39
CA ILE A 201 -3.95 23.13 -6.62
C ILE A 201 -2.65 22.42 -6.24
N PRO A 202 -2.49 21.12 -6.54
CA PRO A 202 -1.19 20.44 -6.41
C PRO A 202 -0.11 21.19 -7.18
N SER A 203 1.06 21.38 -6.57
CA SER A 203 2.20 22.03 -7.23
C SER A 203 2.85 21.11 -8.27
N SER A 204 2.78 19.80 -8.02
CA SER A 204 3.38 18.75 -8.81
C SER A 204 2.48 17.51 -8.77
N PRO A 205 1.24 17.59 -9.32
CA PRO A 205 0.47 16.39 -9.52
C PRO A 205 1.26 15.51 -10.47
N ARG A 206 1.45 14.26 -10.08
CA ARG A 206 2.17 13.26 -10.87
C ARG A 206 1.26 12.09 -11.14
N ASP A 207 0.10 12.39 -11.71
CA ASP A 207 -0.82 11.36 -12.16
C ASP A 207 -0.31 10.66 -13.42
N GLY A 208 -0.68 9.38 -13.56
CA GLY A 208 -0.19 8.50 -14.61
C GLY A 208 0.86 7.51 -14.11
N ALA A 209 1.82 7.15 -14.98
CA ALA A 209 2.84 6.14 -14.71
C ALA A 209 4.14 6.77 -14.18
N ASP A 210 4.31 6.76 -12.87
CA ASP A 210 5.47 7.35 -12.21
C ASP A 210 6.72 6.47 -12.32
N ILE A 211 7.85 7.07 -12.72
CA ILE A 211 9.11 6.35 -12.94
C ILE A 211 9.52 5.52 -11.73
N GLU A 212 9.50 6.07 -10.52
CA GLU A 212 9.88 5.33 -9.31
C GLU A 212 8.90 4.19 -9.00
N ILE A 213 7.60 4.39 -9.19
CA ILE A 213 6.59 3.36 -8.94
C ILE A 213 6.80 2.20 -9.92
N ILE A 214 7.02 2.50 -11.19
CA ILE A 214 7.27 1.49 -12.22
C ILE A 214 8.59 0.75 -11.98
N ALA A 215 9.66 1.46 -11.62
CA ALA A 215 10.95 0.86 -11.31
C ALA A 215 10.86 -0.06 -10.08
N LEU A 216 10.18 0.39 -9.03
CA LEU A 216 9.97 -0.38 -7.81
C LEU A 216 9.04 -1.58 -8.04
N LEU A 217 8.00 -1.45 -8.87
CA LEU A 217 7.16 -2.55 -9.33
C LEU A 217 8.01 -3.62 -10.04
N TYR A 218 8.83 -3.20 -11.00
CA TYR A 218 9.73 -4.12 -11.73
C TYR A 218 10.67 -4.86 -10.79
N SER A 219 11.29 -4.14 -9.84
CA SER A 219 12.12 -4.71 -8.78
C SER A 219 11.36 -5.75 -7.94
N CYS A 220 10.16 -5.40 -7.46
CA CYS A 220 9.30 -6.32 -6.72
C CYS A 220 8.98 -7.58 -7.51
N ILE A 221 8.59 -7.46 -8.78
CA ILE A 221 8.26 -8.62 -9.63
C ILE A 221 9.50 -9.52 -9.76
N ASN A 222 10.67 -8.95 -10.05
CA ASN A 222 11.91 -9.73 -10.14
C ASN A 222 12.19 -10.51 -8.85
N HIS A 223 12.04 -9.89 -7.68
CA HIS A 223 12.21 -10.58 -6.41
C HIS A 223 11.18 -11.68 -6.14
N LEU A 224 9.95 -11.56 -6.68
CA LEU A 224 8.88 -12.53 -6.45
C LEU A 224 8.95 -13.75 -7.37
N ILE A 225 9.60 -13.64 -8.54
CA ILE A 225 9.72 -14.74 -9.51
C ILE A 225 11.03 -15.52 -9.40
N THR A 226 12.03 -15.01 -8.67
CA THR A 226 13.33 -15.64 -8.41
C THR A 226 13.33 -16.38 -7.09
#